data_AF-A0A2V6X7G8-F1
#
_entry.id   AF-A0A2V6X7G8-F1
#
_cell.length_a   1.000
_cell.length_b   1.000
_cell.length_c   1.000
_cell.angle_alpha   90.00
_cell.angle_beta   90.00
_cell.angle_gamma   90.00
#
_symmetry.space_group_name_H-M   'P 1'
#
loop_
_entity.id
_entity.type
_entity.pdbx_description
1 polymer ?
#
loop_
_entity_poly.entity_id
_entity_poly.type
_entity_poly.pdbx_seq_one_letter_code
_entity_poly.pdbx_strand_id
1 'polypeptide(L)'
;MEEKTMLTELGVAIDTLKTLALVTLNTEDTHPLALPEPPAPDKVAAYEQHMNAICQQVAPRLRPLPAASLRDYRAGFPDRAGSYLLELVNQLLREPEYATALSPAAQKRLQGCVMDLREL
;
A
#
# COMPACT_ATOMS: atom_id res chain seq x y z
N MET A 1 -14.92 1.89 -12.90
CA MET A 1 -13.80 2.14 -11.97
C MET A 1 -13.10 3.41 -12.42
N GLU A 2 -12.93 4.41 -11.56
CA GLU A 2 -12.15 5.60 -11.91
C GLU A 2 -10.66 5.31 -11.75
N GLU A 3 -10.01 4.90 -12.84
CA GLU A 3 -8.57 4.59 -12.90
C GLU A 3 -7.70 5.63 -12.17
N LYS A 4 -7.99 6.92 -12.38
CA LYS A 4 -7.24 8.01 -11.76
C LYS A 4 -7.31 7.99 -10.24
N THR A 5 -8.48 7.67 -9.68
CA THR A 5 -8.70 7.63 -8.25
C THR A 5 -7.90 6.47 -7.64
N MET A 6 -8.00 5.25 -8.18
CA MET A 6 -7.23 4.10 -7.69
C MET A 6 -5.72 4.35 -7.67
N LEU A 7 -5.16 4.94 -8.72
CA LEU A 7 -3.73 5.23 -8.81
C LEU A 7 -3.28 6.26 -7.77
N THR A 8 -4.08 7.30 -7.53
CA THR A 8 -3.78 8.31 -6.51
C THR A 8 -3.76 7.69 -5.12
N GLU A 9 -4.79 6.92 -4.78
CA GLU A 9 -4.90 6.29 -3.46
C GLU A 9 -3.75 5.29 -3.21
N LEU A 10 -3.38 4.51 -4.23
CA LEU A 10 -2.22 3.60 -4.16
C LEU A 10 -0.92 4.37 -3.96
N GLY A 11 -0.68 5.44 -4.72
CA GLY A 11 0.53 6.24 -4.61
C GLY A 11 0.71 6.82 -3.20
N VAL A 12 -0.34 7.45 -2.66
CA VAL A 12 -0.29 8.06 -1.32
C VAL A 12 -0.09 7.00 -0.24
N ALA A 13 -0.73 5.84 -0.35
CA ALA A 13 -0.52 4.74 0.58
C ALA A 13 0.94 4.25 0.57
N ILE A 14 1.56 4.13 -0.61
CA ILE A 14 2.95 3.68 -0.74
C ILE A 14 3.92 4.70 -0.15
N ASP A 15 3.73 5.99 -0.43
CA ASP A 15 4.56 7.07 0.12
C ASP A 15 4.48 7.12 1.66
N THR A 16 3.29 6.88 2.21
CA THR A 16 3.07 6.79 3.66
C THR A 16 3.88 5.65 4.27
N LEU A 17 3.88 4.47 3.64
CA LEU A 17 4.65 3.32 4.09
C LEU A 17 6.16 3.56 4.00
N LYS A 18 6.65 4.16 2.91
CA LYS A 18 8.06 4.55 2.76
C LYS A 18 8.51 5.49 3.87
N THR A 19 7.71 6.51 4.14
CA THR A 19 8.01 7.48 5.18
C THR A 19 8.10 6.81 6.55
N LEU A 20 7.18 5.90 6.87
CA LEU A 20 7.19 5.20 8.15
C LEU A 20 8.32 4.19 8.26
N ALA A 21 8.59 3.40 7.23
CA ALA A 21 9.71 2.46 7.17
C ALA A 21 11.05 3.19 7.41
N LEU A 22 11.27 4.35 6.76
CA LEU A 22 12.46 5.17 6.96
C LEU A 22 12.58 5.71 8.39
N VAL A 23 11.48 6.15 9.01
CA VAL A 23 11.48 6.60 10.40
C VAL A 23 11.79 5.45 11.35
N THR A 24 11.24 4.26 11.11
CA THR A 24 11.51 3.06 11.93
C THR A 24 12.91 2.47 11.71
N LEU A 25 13.54 2.69 10.55
CA LEU A 25 14.92 2.27 10.29
C LEU A 25 15.95 3.25 10.88
N ASN A 26 15.62 4.54 10.98
CA ASN A 26 16.50 5.56 11.56
C ASN A 26 16.52 5.58 13.10
N THR A 27 15.76 4.73 13.78
CA THR A 27 15.88 4.57 15.23
C THR A 27 17.08 3.67 15.56
N GLU A 28 18.30 4.16 15.30
CA GLU A 28 19.56 3.51 15.69
C GLU A 28 19.68 3.28 17.22
N ASP A 29 18.81 3.92 18.03
CA ASP A 29 18.76 3.78 19.50
C ASP A 29 17.76 2.71 20.01
N THR A 30 16.99 2.05 19.15
CA THR A 30 16.04 1.01 19.60
C THR A 30 16.63 -0.39 19.55
N HIS A 31 16.60 -1.07 20.70
CA HIS A 31 17.03 -2.46 20.89
C HIS A 31 16.58 -3.39 19.75
N PRO A 32 17.38 -4.41 19.35
CA PRO A 32 17.05 -5.39 18.29
C PRO A 32 15.81 -6.27 18.56
N LEU A 33 15.11 -6.07 19.68
CA LEU A 33 13.87 -6.73 20.07
C LEU A 33 12.71 -5.74 20.26
N ALA A 34 12.92 -4.44 20.03
CA ALA A 34 11.86 -3.45 20.09
C ALA A 34 10.86 -3.76 18.97
N LEU A 35 9.65 -4.12 19.37
CA LEU A 35 8.54 -4.24 18.42
C LEU A 35 8.27 -2.85 17.85
N PRO A 36 7.98 -2.75 16.55
CA PRO A 36 7.71 -1.46 15.96
C PRO A 36 6.44 -0.86 16.56
N GLU A 37 6.46 0.46 16.75
CA GLU A 37 5.34 1.16 17.37
C GLU A 37 4.22 1.42 16.36
N PRO A 38 2.95 1.27 16.77
CA PRO A 38 1.82 1.69 15.97
C PRO A 38 1.93 3.16 15.54
N PRO A 39 1.56 3.50 14.30
CA PRO A 39 1.47 4.89 13.88
C PRO A 39 0.45 5.68 14.72
N ALA A 40 0.62 7.00 14.75
CA ALA A 40 -0.33 7.89 15.40
C ALA A 40 -1.76 7.72 14.82
N PRO A 41 -2.82 7.87 15.64
CA PRO A 41 -4.20 7.59 15.23
C PRO A 41 -4.67 8.37 13.99
N ASP A 42 -4.21 9.61 13.81
CA ASP A 42 -4.48 10.45 12.64
C ASP A 42 -3.88 9.85 11.36
N LYS A 43 -2.66 9.31 11.44
CA LYS A 43 -2.02 8.59 10.33
C LYS A 43 -2.74 7.29 10.00
N VAL A 44 -3.25 6.59 11.01
CA VAL A 44 -4.09 5.40 10.82
C VAL A 44 -5.40 5.74 10.14
N ALA A 45 -6.07 6.82 10.56
CA ALA A 45 -7.32 7.26 9.96
C ALA A 45 -7.14 7.66 8.48
N ALA A 46 -6.09 8.40 8.16
CA ALA A 46 -5.76 8.76 6.77
C ALA A 46 -5.48 7.51 5.93
N TYR A 47 -4.65 6.59 6.43
CA TYR A 47 -4.33 5.35 5.72
C TYR A 47 -5.57 4.46 5.50
N GLU A 48 -6.46 4.37 6.49
CA GLU A 48 -7.73 3.67 6.36
C GLU A 48 -8.63 4.26 5.27
N GLN A 49 -8.67 5.60 5.12
CA GLN A 49 -9.42 6.23 4.04
C GLN A 49 -8.91 5.77 2.68
N HIS A 50 -7.59 5.75 2.49
CA HIS A 50 -6.98 5.26 1.25
C HIS A 50 -7.29 3.78 0.98
N MET A 51 -7.18 2.92 2.01
CA MET A 51 -7.49 1.49 1.86
C MET A 51 -8.96 1.23 1.55
N ASN A 52 -9.88 2.00 2.14
CA ASN A 52 -11.30 1.91 1.84
C ASN A 52 -11.62 2.36 0.41
N ALA A 53 -10.99 3.45 -0.06
CA ALA A 53 -11.15 3.94 -1.42
C ALA A 53 -10.62 2.93 -2.46
N ILE A 54 -9.50 2.25 -2.16
CA ILE A 54 -8.98 1.15 -3.00
C ILE A 54 -9.96 -0.04 -2.99
N CYS A 55 -10.46 -0.46 -1.82
CA CYS A 55 -11.42 -1.55 -1.68
C CYS A 55 -12.70 -1.38 -2.51
N GLN A 56 -13.17 -0.14 -2.67
CA GLN A 56 -14.34 0.18 -3.50
C GLN A 56 -14.08 0.03 -5.00
N GLN A 57 -12.82 0.12 -5.43
CA GLN A 57 -12.41 0.12 -6.83
C GLN A 57 -11.95 -1.25 -7.32
N VAL A 58 -11.47 -2.10 -6.41
CA VAL A 58 -11.00 -3.45 -6.75
C VAL A 58 -12.09 -4.51 -6.62
N ALA A 59 -11.90 -5.62 -7.34
CA ALA A 59 -12.82 -6.75 -7.35
C ALA A 59 -12.91 -7.35 -5.94
N PRO A 60 -14.06 -7.94 -5.57
CA PRO A 60 -14.25 -8.53 -4.24
C PRO A 60 -13.14 -9.50 -3.82
N ARG A 61 -12.57 -10.26 -4.78
CA ARG A 61 -11.47 -11.20 -4.53
C ARG A 61 -10.16 -10.54 -4.09
N LEU A 62 -9.93 -9.27 -4.44
CA LEU A 62 -8.72 -8.51 -4.13
C LEU A 62 -8.83 -7.71 -2.82
N ARG A 63 -10.05 -7.48 -2.31
CA ARG A 63 -10.32 -6.71 -1.08
C ARG A 63 -9.62 -7.23 0.19
N PRO A 64 -9.29 -8.53 0.34
CA PRO A 64 -8.49 -8.98 1.48
C PRO A 64 -7.10 -8.33 1.55
N LEU A 65 -6.51 -7.91 0.42
CA LEU A 65 -5.16 -7.34 0.38
C LEU A 65 -5.09 -5.93 1.03
N PRO A 66 -5.92 -4.94 0.66
CA PRO A 66 -5.97 -3.66 1.40
C PRO A 66 -6.32 -3.83 2.88
N ALA A 67 -7.20 -4.79 3.22
CA ALA A 67 -7.57 -5.05 4.61
C ALA A 67 -6.40 -5.60 5.43
N ALA A 68 -5.63 -6.54 4.88
CA ALA A 68 -4.42 -7.07 5.50
C ALA A 68 -3.34 -5.98 5.63
N SER A 69 -3.20 -5.13 4.60
CA SER A 69 -2.30 -3.98 4.63
C SER A 69 -2.63 -3.02 5.79
N LEU A 70 -3.90 -2.62 5.91
CA LEU A 70 -4.36 -1.75 7.01
C LEU A 70 -4.12 -2.38 8.39
N ARG A 71 -4.36 -3.69 8.53
CA ARG A 71 -4.16 -4.40 9.79
C ARG A 71 -2.69 -4.35 10.23
N ASP A 72 -1.77 -4.67 9.32
CA ASP A 72 -0.35 -4.73 9.65
C ASP A 72 0.23 -3.31 9.83
N TYR A 73 -0.29 -2.32 9.10
CA TYR A 73 0.01 -0.90 9.33
C TYR A 73 -0.38 -0.44 10.74
N ARG A 74 -1.61 -0.76 11.19
CA ARG A 74 -2.10 -0.45 12.55
C ARG A 74 -1.24 -1.08 13.64
N ALA A 75 -0.62 -2.22 13.34
CA ALA A 75 0.23 -2.94 14.27
C ALA A 75 1.70 -2.47 14.23
N GLY A 76 2.03 -1.45 13.42
CA GLY A 76 3.39 -0.93 13.32
C GLY A 76 4.29 -1.67 12.33
N PHE A 77 3.76 -2.50 11.43
CA PHE A 77 4.57 -3.27 10.48
C PHE A 77 4.46 -2.72 9.04
N PRO A 78 5.13 -1.59 8.71
CA PRO A 78 5.02 -0.96 7.39
C PRO A 78 5.49 -1.86 6.25
N ASP A 79 6.53 -2.68 6.45
CA ASP A 79 7.06 -3.58 5.39
C ASP A 79 6.05 -4.68 5.03
N ARG A 80 5.40 -5.24 6.05
CA ARG A 80 4.32 -6.23 5.84
C ARG A 80 3.12 -5.57 5.16
N ALA A 81 2.74 -4.37 5.60
CA ALA A 81 1.68 -3.60 4.96
C ALA A 81 1.98 -3.32 3.48
N GLY A 82 3.24 -2.99 3.15
CA GLY A 82 3.72 -2.78 1.79
C GLY A 82 3.70 -4.05 0.94
N SER A 83 4.01 -5.21 1.53
CA SER A 83 3.97 -6.50 0.83
C SER A 83 2.58 -6.83 0.28
N TYR A 84 1.50 -6.55 1.03
CA TYR A 84 0.15 -6.77 0.51
C TYR A 84 -0.24 -5.78 -0.59
N LEU A 85 0.23 -4.52 -0.53
CA LEU A 85 0.02 -3.57 -1.63
C LEU A 85 0.80 -3.96 -2.88
N LEU A 86 2.00 -4.52 -2.71
CA LEU A 86 2.82 -5.02 -3.81
C LEU A 86 2.12 -6.20 -4.48
N GLU A 87 1.58 -7.12 -3.68
CA GLU A 87 0.77 -8.21 -4.19
C GLU A 87 -0.47 -7.70 -4.92
N LEU A 88 -1.18 -6.73 -4.36
CA LEU A 88 -2.35 -6.12 -4.99
C LEU A 88 -2.01 -5.55 -6.37
N VAL A 89 -0.96 -4.73 -6.46
CA VAL A 89 -0.55 -4.11 -7.73
C VAL A 89 -0.11 -5.16 -8.74
N ASN A 90 0.61 -6.21 -8.31
CA ASN A 90 0.97 -7.31 -9.19
C ASN A 90 -0.26 -8.05 -9.72
N GLN A 91 -1.28 -8.27 -8.88
CA GLN A 91 -2.54 -8.88 -9.32
C GLN A 91 -3.29 -7.97 -10.29
N LEU A 92 -3.35 -6.65 -10.04
CA LEU A 92 -3.93 -5.68 -10.98
C LEU A 92 -3.21 -5.66 -12.34
N LEU A 93 -1.89 -5.83 -12.36
CA LEU A 93 -1.13 -5.85 -13.62
C LEU A 93 -1.23 -7.19 -14.37
N ARG A 94 -1.50 -8.30 -13.67
CA ARG A 94 -1.53 -9.66 -14.24
C ARG A 94 -2.93 -10.07 -14.70
N GLU A 95 -3.96 -9.64 -13.99
CA GLU A 95 -5.34 -10.05 -14.25
C GLU A 95 -5.88 -9.37 -15.52
N PRO A 96 -6.42 -10.13 -16.49
CA PRO A 96 -6.88 -9.57 -17.77
C PRO A 96 -7.92 -8.46 -17.60
N GLU A 97 -8.83 -8.61 -16.63
CA GLU A 97 -9.87 -7.65 -16.29
C GLU A 97 -9.32 -6.23 -16.04
N TYR A 98 -8.12 -6.14 -15.46
CA TYR A 98 -7.46 -4.88 -15.16
C TYR A 98 -6.44 -4.52 -16.23
N ALA A 99 -5.65 -5.49 -16.69
CA ALA A 99 -4.63 -5.27 -17.71
C ALA A 99 -5.22 -4.73 -19.03
N THR A 100 -6.44 -5.14 -19.40
CA THR A 100 -7.10 -4.62 -20.61
C THR A 100 -7.90 -3.35 -20.37
N ALA A 101 -8.30 -3.08 -19.11
CA ALA A 101 -9.10 -1.92 -18.76
C ALA A 101 -8.26 -0.68 -18.40
N LEU A 102 -7.03 -0.88 -17.95
CA LEU A 102 -6.11 0.19 -17.58
C LEU A 102 -5.39 0.77 -18.79
N SER A 103 -5.36 2.09 -18.88
CA SER A 103 -4.58 2.78 -19.89
C SER A 103 -3.07 2.43 -19.80
N PRO A 104 -2.30 2.52 -20.90
CA PRO A 104 -0.86 2.31 -20.85
C PRO A 104 -0.14 3.22 -19.84
N ALA A 105 -0.66 4.43 -19.64
CA ALA A 105 -0.15 5.37 -18.65
C ALA A 105 -0.40 4.88 -17.21
N ALA A 106 -1.57 4.28 -16.94
CA ALA A 106 -1.86 3.66 -15.66
C ALA A 106 -1.01 2.44 -15.39
N GLN A 107 -0.83 1.58 -16.38
CA GLN A 107 0.04 0.40 -16.23
C GLN A 107 1.47 0.82 -15.88
N LYS A 108 2.00 1.84 -16.56
CA LYS A 108 3.32 2.41 -16.24
C LYS A 108 3.38 3.00 -14.83
N ARG A 109 2.31 3.66 -14.37
CA ARG A 109 2.22 4.19 -12.99
C ARG A 109 2.18 3.07 -11.96
N LEU A 110 1.38 2.02 -12.18
CA LEU A 110 1.35 0.85 -11.31
C LEU A 110 2.71 0.14 -11.28
N GLN A 111 3.41 0.04 -12.41
CA GLN A 111 4.78 -0.46 -12.44
C GLN A 111 5.74 0.42 -11.62
N GLY A 112 5.56 1.75 -11.65
CA GLY A 112 6.27 2.67 -10.75
C GLY A 112 5.99 2.35 -9.28
N CYS A 113 4.71 2.19 -8.91
CA CYS A 113 4.30 1.77 -7.56
C CYS A 113 4.94 0.44 -7.13
N VAL A 114 5.09 -0.54 -8.04
CA VAL A 114 5.80 -1.81 -7.78
C VAL A 114 7.26 -1.57 -7.45
N MET A 115 7.93 -0.68 -8.19
CA MET A 115 9.33 -0.34 -7.92
C MET A 115 9.45 0.34 -6.56
N ASP A 116 8.57 1.30 -6.29
CA ASP A 116 8.55 2.01 -5.02
C ASP A 116 8.39 1.05 -3.84
N LEU A 117 7.45 0.11 -3.93
CA LEU A 117 7.21 -0.88 -2.87
C LEU A 117 8.34 -1.91 -2.69
N ARG A 118 9.19 -2.12 -3.71
CA ARG A 118 10.35 -3.03 -3.61
C ARG A 118 11.57 -2.40 -2.97
N GLU A 119 11.57 -1.08 -2.83
CA GLU A 119 12.64 -0.31 -2.17
C GLU A 119 12.36 -0.11 -0.67
N LEU A 120 11.22 -0.59 -0.18
CA LEU A 120 10.88 -0.74 1.24
C LEU A 120 11.64 -1.93 1.84
#